data_AF-A0A4Y4EZE0-F1
#
_entry.id   AF-A0A4Y4EZE0-F1
#
_cell.length_a   1.000
_cell.length_b   1.000
_cell.length_c   1.000
_cell.angle_alpha   90.00
_cell.angle_beta   90.00
_cell.angle_gamma   90.00
#
_symmetry.space_group_name_H-M   'P 1'
#
loop_
_entity.id
_entity.type
_entity.pdbx_description
1 polymer ?
#
loop_
_entity_poly.entity_id
_entity_poly.type
_entity_poly.pdbx_seq_one_letter_code
_entity_poly.pdbx_strand_id
1 'polypeptide(L)'
;MAQEGHAVSFVKLCRWLGFPRRTLCYCPKMRSRAINTELTSRVKLVLERFPTYGYCRLARVLGENRKPVQRILQLKGWQVHKRPQGFRPRAKSLPSVASRPDERWATDPAICGVERIGAPAWR
;
A
#
# COMPACT_ATOMS: atom_id res chain seq x y z
N MET A 1 20.84 -41.11 -6.48
CA MET A 1 20.70 -41.54 -5.06
C MET A 1 19.24 -41.93 -4.77
N ALA A 2 18.64 -42.84 -5.54
CA ALA A 2 17.24 -43.25 -5.34
C ALA A 2 16.98 -44.68 -5.83
N GLN A 3 17.94 -45.60 -5.63
CA GLN A 3 17.77 -47.02 -5.99
C GLN A 3 17.65 -47.96 -4.77
N GLU A 4 17.92 -47.48 -3.56
CA GLU A 4 17.85 -48.25 -2.31
C GLU A 4 16.99 -47.51 -1.30
N GLY A 5 15.68 -47.74 -1.32
CA GLY A 5 14.77 -47.11 -0.37
C GLY A 5 13.61 -48.02 -0.04
N HIS A 6 13.56 -48.50 1.20
CA HIS A 6 12.38 -49.21 1.71
C HIS A 6 11.22 -48.23 1.89
N ALA A 7 10.00 -48.66 1.53
CA ALA A 7 8.79 -47.89 1.78
C ALA A 7 8.48 -47.83 3.29
N VAL A 8 8.85 -46.72 3.95
CA VAL A 8 8.58 -46.49 5.37
C VAL A 8 7.39 -45.53 5.53
N SER A 9 6.52 -45.80 6.50
CA SER A 9 5.38 -44.91 6.77
C SER A 9 5.85 -43.57 7.36
N PHE A 10 5.15 -42.49 6.99
CA PHE A 10 5.45 -41.14 7.48
C PHE A 10 5.51 -41.04 9.02
N VAL A 11 4.71 -41.83 9.72
CA VAL A 11 4.71 -41.90 11.19
C VAL A 11 6.01 -42.48 11.74
N LYS A 12 6.54 -43.53 11.11
CA LYS A 12 7.83 -44.13 11.51
C LYS A 12 8.98 -43.15 11.27
N LEU A 13 8.97 -42.44 10.12
CA LEU A 13 9.93 -41.37 9.84
C LEU A 13 9.87 -40.24 10.87
N CYS A 14 8.68 -39.75 11.23
CA CYS A 14 8.52 -38.71 12.26
C CYS A 14 9.09 -39.18 13.62
N ARG A 15 8.86 -40.44 13.99
CA ARG A 15 9.39 -41.03 15.24
C ARG A 15 10.92 -41.12 15.21
N TRP A 16 11.50 -41.60 14.12
CA TRP A 16 12.96 -41.71 13.98
C TRP A 16 13.66 -40.35 14.00
N LEU A 17 13.05 -39.34 13.37
CA LEU A 17 13.59 -37.98 13.32
C LEU A 17 13.23 -37.13 14.55
N GLY A 18 12.46 -37.65 15.51
CA GLY A 18 12.08 -36.95 16.73
C GLY A 18 11.10 -35.77 16.54
N PHE A 19 10.51 -35.61 15.35
CA PHE A 19 9.58 -34.51 15.07
C PHE A 19 8.12 -34.91 15.34
N PRO A 20 7.32 -34.06 16.00
CA PRO A 20 5.88 -34.25 16.08
C PRO A 20 5.27 -34.28 14.69
N ARG A 21 4.46 -35.30 14.38
CA ARG A 21 3.78 -35.46 13.09
C ARG A 21 3.07 -34.18 12.63
N ARG A 22 2.42 -33.47 13.56
CA ARG A 22 1.72 -32.19 13.29
C ARG A 22 2.60 -31.12 12.64
N THR A 23 3.88 -31.09 12.99
CA THR A 23 4.85 -30.12 12.48
C THR A 23 5.19 -30.39 11.01
N LEU A 24 5.25 -31.67 10.63
CA LEU A 24 5.62 -32.09 9.28
C LEU A 24 4.40 -32.28 8.36
N CYS A 25 3.20 -32.47 8.90
CA CYS A 25 1.98 -32.61 8.11
C CYS A 25 1.50 -31.30 7.46
N TYR A 26 1.90 -30.14 7.98
CA TYR A 26 1.46 -28.84 7.48
C TYR A 26 2.57 -28.16 6.68
N CYS A 27 2.45 -28.21 5.36
CA CYS A 27 3.23 -27.35 4.47
C CYS A 27 2.40 -26.10 4.16
N PRO A 28 2.78 -24.89 4.63
CA PRO A 28 2.09 -23.67 4.28
C PRO A 28 2.14 -23.46 2.76
N LYS A 29 0.97 -23.47 2.10
CA LYS A 29 0.88 -23.20 0.67
C LYS A 29 1.02 -21.69 0.43
N MET A 30 2.15 -21.28 -0.14
CA MET A 30 2.32 -19.89 -0.58
C MET A 30 1.34 -19.60 -1.73
N ARG A 31 0.47 -18.60 -1.55
CA ARG A 31 -0.41 -18.14 -2.63
C ARG A 31 0.39 -17.25 -3.57
N SER A 32 0.50 -17.67 -4.83
CA SER A 32 1.01 -16.78 -5.89
C SER A 32 0.00 -15.66 -6.11
N ARG A 33 0.47 -14.42 -6.06
CA ARG A 33 -0.37 -13.25 -6.35
C ARG A 33 -0.32 -13.04 -7.86
N ALA A 34 -1.28 -13.59 -8.59
CA ALA A 34 -1.42 -13.33 -10.01
C ALA A 34 -1.71 -11.83 -10.24
N ILE A 35 -0.94 -11.21 -11.11
CA ILE A 35 -1.10 -9.81 -11.52
C ILE A 35 -1.23 -9.80 -13.04
N ASN A 36 -2.17 -9.01 -13.56
CA ASN A 36 -2.26 -8.78 -15.00
C ASN A 36 -1.01 -8.02 -15.48
N THR A 37 -0.26 -8.65 -16.38
CA THR A 37 1.00 -8.13 -16.93
C THR A 37 0.76 -6.91 -17.83
N GLU A 38 -0.32 -6.90 -18.63
CA GLU A 38 -0.68 -5.80 -19.52
C GLU A 38 -0.99 -4.52 -18.74
N LEU A 39 -1.84 -4.65 -17.71
CA LEU A 39 -2.18 -3.53 -16.84
C LEU A 39 -0.95 -3.01 -16.09
N THR A 40 -0.02 -3.89 -15.70
CA THR A 40 1.23 -3.51 -15.04
C THR A 40 2.11 -2.64 -15.95
N SER A 41 2.22 -3.00 -17.23
CA SER A 41 2.97 -2.24 -18.22
C SER A 41 2.35 -0.85 -18.45
N ARG A 42 1.02 -0.76 -18.55
CA ARG A 42 0.31 0.52 -18.69
C ARG A 42 0.48 1.42 -17.47
N VAL A 43 0.37 0.86 -16.26
CA VAL A 43 0.63 1.59 -15.01
C VAL A 43 2.06 2.12 -14.97
N LYS A 44 3.05 1.33 -15.40
CA LYS A 44 4.45 1.75 -15.44
C LYS A 44 4.66 2.94 -16.37
N LEU A 45 4.10 2.89 -17.58
CA LEU A 45 4.22 3.96 -18.57
C LEU A 45 3.62 5.28 -18.07
N VAL A 46 2.43 5.23 -17.45
CA VAL A 46 1.80 6.43 -16.88
C VAL A 46 2.61 6.97 -15.69
N LEU A 47 3.17 6.09 -14.87
CA LEU A 47 4.00 6.48 -13.74
C LEU A 47 5.30 7.18 -14.19
N GLU A 48 5.95 6.69 -15.25
CA GLU A 48 7.12 7.33 -15.86
C GLU A 48 6.80 8.72 -16.42
N ARG A 49 5.62 8.88 -17.04
CA ARG A 49 5.15 10.17 -17.54
C ARG A 49 4.79 11.15 -16.42
N PHE A 50 4.23 10.66 -15.31
CA PHE A 50 3.74 11.47 -14.20
C PHE A 50 4.20 10.91 -12.84
N PRO A 51 5.46 11.15 -12.44
CA PRO A 51 6.05 10.54 -11.23
C PRO A 51 5.40 11.03 -9.92
N THR A 52 4.68 12.15 -9.94
CA THR A 52 3.96 12.71 -8.77
C THR A 52 2.60 12.07 -8.52
N TYR A 53 2.08 11.25 -9.45
CA TYR A 53 0.73 10.73 -9.35
C TYR A 53 0.62 9.56 -8.38
N GLY A 54 -0.29 9.69 -7.41
CA GLY A 54 -0.68 8.59 -6.54
C GLY A 54 -1.62 7.59 -7.23
N TYR A 55 -1.82 6.43 -6.59
CA TYR A 55 -2.63 5.33 -7.13
C TYR A 55 -4.08 5.70 -7.48
N CYS A 56 -4.73 6.58 -6.72
CA CYS A 56 -6.08 7.08 -7.03
C CYS A 56 -6.12 7.84 -8.36
N ARG A 57 -5.10 8.68 -8.60
CA ARG A 57 -5.01 9.52 -9.80
C ARG A 57 -4.62 8.68 -11.02
N LEU A 58 -3.67 7.75 -10.85
CA LEU A 58 -3.30 6.77 -11.88
C LEU A 58 -4.51 5.94 -12.35
N ALA A 59 -5.33 5.46 -11.41
CA ALA A 59 -6.54 4.70 -11.74
C ALA A 59 -7.54 5.53 -12.57
N ARG A 60 -7.75 6.80 -12.21
CA ARG A 60 -8.62 7.71 -12.99
C ARG A 60 -8.09 7.98 -14.40
N VAL A 61 -6.79 8.21 -14.55
CA VAL A 61 -6.15 8.46 -15.86
C VAL A 61 -6.22 7.23 -16.75
N LEU A 62 -6.06 6.04 -16.19
CA LEU A 62 -6.14 4.78 -16.93
C LEU A 62 -7.58 4.32 -17.21
N GLY A 63 -8.59 4.90 -16.55
CA GLY A 63 -9.98 4.41 -16.59
C GLY A 63 -10.16 3.07 -15.86
N GLU A 64 -9.25 2.72 -14.96
CA GLU A 64 -9.16 1.41 -14.33
C GLU A 64 -9.67 1.44 -12.88
N ASN A 65 -10.01 0.26 -12.35
CA ASN A 65 -10.40 0.16 -10.95
C ASN A 65 -9.20 0.52 -10.03
N ARG A 66 -9.47 1.26 -8.95
CA ARG A 66 -8.44 1.64 -7.96
C ARG A 66 -7.74 0.44 -7.32
N LYS A 67 -8.46 -0.64 -7.04
CA LYS A 67 -7.96 -1.82 -6.32
C LYS A 67 -6.80 -2.54 -7.05
N PRO A 68 -6.91 -2.91 -8.34
CA PRO A 68 -5.81 -3.56 -9.05
C PRO A 68 -4.59 -2.64 -9.19
N VAL A 69 -4.78 -1.36 -9.51
CA VAL A 69 -3.67 -0.38 -9.60
C VAL A 69 -2.94 -0.26 -8.26
N GLN A 70 -3.68 -0.13 -7.15
CA GLN A 70 -3.11 -0.09 -5.81
C GLN A 70 -2.32 -1.36 -5.48
N ARG A 71 -2.86 -2.54 -5.80
CA ARG A 71 -2.20 -3.83 -5.58
C ARG A 71 -0.92 -3.97 -6.41
N ILE A 72 -0.94 -3.56 -7.68
CA ILE A 72 0.25 -3.56 -8.56
C ILE A 72 1.36 -2.72 -7.94
N LEU A 73 1.05 -1.49 -7.54
CA LEU A 73 2.01 -0.57 -6.94
C LEU A 73 2.61 -1.11 -5.63
N GLN A 74 1.82 -1.77 -4.79
CA GLN A 74 2.30 -2.42 -3.57
C GLN A 74 3.20 -3.63 -3.87
N LEU A 75 2.82 -4.48 -4.82
CA LEU A 75 3.58 -5.69 -5.16
C LEU A 75 4.90 -5.37 -5.88
N LYS A 76 4.94 -4.29 -6.66
CA LYS A 76 6.15 -3.82 -7.34
C LYS A 76 6.99 -2.86 -6.50
N GLY A 77 6.51 -2.42 -5.34
CA GLY A 77 7.21 -1.46 -4.48
C GLY A 77 7.32 -0.05 -5.10
N TRP A 78 6.43 0.31 -6.03
CA TRP A 78 6.44 1.59 -6.73
C TRP A 78 5.75 2.73 -5.96
N GLN A 79 5.15 2.44 -4.81
CA GLN A 79 4.65 3.48 -3.91
C GLN A 79 5.82 4.23 -3.26
N VAL A 80 5.86 5.54 -3.48
CA VAL A 80 6.81 6.44 -2.84
C VAL A 80 6.61 6.38 -1.31
N HIS A 81 7.60 5.81 -0.61
CA HIS A 81 7.61 5.70 0.85
C HIS A 81 8.35 6.86 1.54
N LYS A 82 8.51 8.02 0.90
CA LYS A 82 9.09 9.19 1.56
C LYS A 82 8.01 9.98 2.28
N ARG A 83 7.79 9.67 3.56
CA ARG A 83 7.26 10.68 4.49
C ARG A 83 8.43 11.63 4.79
N PRO A 84 8.33 12.94 4.54
CA PRO A 84 9.34 13.87 5.05
C PRO A 84 9.32 13.75 6.57
N GLN A 85 10.39 13.20 7.14
CA GLN A 85 10.62 13.21 8.58
C GLN A 85 11.04 14.62 8.95
N GLY A 86 10.05 15.51 9.04
CA GLY A 86 10.27 16.86 9.55
C GLY A 86 10.45 16.82 11.06
N PHE A 87 11.35 17.64 11.58
CA PHE A 87 11.35 18.08 12.97
C PHE A 87 10.16 19.00 13.23
N ARG A 88 8.93 18.56 12.96
CA ARG A 88 7.76 19.33 13.38
C ARG A 88 7.66 19.16 14.89
N PRO A 89 7.94 20.19 15.71
CA PRO A 89 7.64 20.09 17.12
C PRO A 89 6.15 19.75 17.23
N ARG A 90 5.81 18.76 18.06
CA ARG A 90 4.42 18.46 18.36
C ARG A 90 3.79 19.76 18.85
N ALA A 91 2.68 20.19 18.24
CA ALA A 91 1.98 21.40 18.65
C ALA A 91 1.77 21.33 20.16
N LYS A 92 2.38 22.25 20.90
CA LYS A 92 2.19 22.33 22.34
C LYS A 92 0.73 22.74 22.53
N SER A 93 -0.07 21.90 23.16
CA SER A 93 -1.44 22.23 23.54
C SER A 93 -1.38 23.33 24.59
N LEU A 94 -1.34 24.58 24.15
CA LEU A 94 -1.63 25.70 25.02
C LEU A 94 -3.14 25.64 25.31
N PRO A 95 -3.56 25.70 26.59
CA PRO A 95 -4.98 25.77 26.90
C PRO A 95 -5.56 26.99 26.19
N SER A 96 -6.64 26.77 25.45
CA SER A 96 -7.39 27.81 24.76
C SER A 96 -8.19 28.64 25.77
N VAL A 97 -7.52 29.54 26.47
CA VAL A 97 -8.17 30.48 27.39
C VAL A 97 -8.64 31.68 26.56
N ALA A 98 -9.93 31.94 26.55
CA ALA A 98 -10.52 33.18 26.04
C ALA A 98 -10.84 34.08 27.23
N SER A 99 -10.67 35.39 27.09
CA SER A 99 -10.96 36.32 28.18
C SER A 99 -12.45 36.64 28.28
N ARG A 100 -13.18 36.45 27.18
CA ARG A 100 -14.62 36.70 27.08
C ARG A 100 -15.33 35.57 26.35
N PRO A 101 -16.65 35.38 26.61
CA PRO A 101 -17.50 34.62 25.71
C PRO A 101 -17.37 35.20 24.31
N ASP A 102 -17.52 34.36 23.29
CA ASP A 102 -17.66 34.85 21.93
C ASP A 102 -16.42 35.50 21.28
N GLU A 103 -15.20 35.25 21.76
CA GLU A 103 -13.97 35.72 21.09
C GLU A 103 -13.48 34.78 19.96
N ARG A 104 -13.89 33.50 19.97
CA ARG A 104 -13.30 32.46 19.10
C ARG A 104 -14.15 32.03 17.89
N TRP A 105 -15.46 32.27 17.88
CA TRP A 105 -16.34 31.89 16.74
C TRP A 105 -16.13 32.79 15.51
N ALA A 106 -15.42 33.91 15.64
CA ALA A 106 -15.10 34.79 14.52
C ALA A 106 -13.99 34.27 13.59
N THR A 107 -13.33 33.14 13.89
CA THR A 107 -12.11 32.68 13.18
C THR A 107 -12.31 31.54 12.18
N ASP A 108 -13.54 31.22 11.75
CA ASP A 108 -13.76 30.24 10.67
C ASP A 108 -14.34 30.85 9.38
N PRO A 109 -13.57 31.65 8.60
CA PRO A 109 -13.70 31.58 7.16
C PRO A 109 -12.96 30.34 6.66
N ALA A 110 -13.72 29.32 6.27
CA ALA A 110 -13.23 28.10 5.65
C ALA A 110 -12.35 28.40 4.43
N ILE A 111 -11.03 28.44 4.61
CA ILE A 111 -10.06 28.30 3.52
C ILE A 111 -9.95 26.81 3.22
N CYS A 112 -10.97 26.26 2.57
CA CYS A 112 -10.79 25.09 1.73
C CYS A 112 -10.13 25.59 0.44
N GLY A 113 -8.91 25.11 0.17
CA GLY A 113 -8.16 25.44 -1.02
C GLY A 113 -8.96 25.16 -2.29
N VAL A 114 -9.53 26.20 -2.87
CA VAL A 114 -9.92 26.25 -4.28
C VAL A 114 -8.67 26.69 -5.03
N GLU A 115 -7.85 25.74 -5.46
CA GLU A 115 -6.96 26.01 -6.58
C GLU A 115 -7.85 26.41 -7.76
N ARG A 116 -7.78 27.69 -8.16
CA ARG A 116 -8.40 28.14 -9.41
C ARG A 116 -7.84 27.26 -10.52
N ILE A 117 -8.69 26.42 -11.10
CA ILE A 117 -8.38 25.72 -12.35
C ILE A 117 -8.20 26.84 -13.38
N GLY A 118 -6.95 27.17 -13.70
CA GLY A 118 -6.64 27.93 -14.90
C GLY A 118 -7.27 27.18 -16.07
N ALA A 119 -8.16 27.86 -16.79
CA ALA A 119 -8.83 27.29 -17.94
C ALA A 119 -7.79 26.69 -18.91
N PRO A 120 -8.05 25.51 -19.51
CA PRO A 120 -7.21 25.04 -20.58
C PRO A 120 -7.32 25.99 -21.77
N ALA A 121 -6.19 26.59 -22.16
CA ALA A 121 -6.06 27.27 -23.44
C ALA A 121 -6.01 26.21 -24.56
N TRP A 122 -7.19 25.81 -25.03
CA TRP A 122 -7.38 25.28 -26.38
C TRP A 122 -8.68 25.83 -26.97
N ARG A 123 -8.60 27.04 -27.52
CA ARG A 123 -9.10 27.40 -28.85
C ARG A 123 -8.54 28.76 -29.22
#